data_AF-A0A3Q8YHT4-F1
#
_entry.id   AF-A0A3Q8YHT4-F1
#
_cell.length_a   1.000
_cell.length_b   1.000
_cell.length_c   1.000
_cell.angle_alpha   90.00
_cell.angle_beta   90.00
_cell.angle_gamma   90.00
#
_symmetry.space_group_name_H-M   'P 1'
#
loop_
_entity.id
_entity.type
_entity.pdbx_description
1 polymer ?
#
loop_
_entity_poly.entity_id
_entity_poly.type
_entity_poly.pdbx_seq_one_letter_code
_entity_poly.pdbx_strand_id
1 'polypeptide(L)'
;MTDGSRKFYITSEAEKLEVLASLELSGSVRTLDRLLRSSYAVLATSTSEEVRAKYARWLEVARTGLAIEAEWGEGALLDLNDPIFVDMRARGEMNPVRIGNAEAYAAAHPGREFSSPSLL
;
A
#
# COMPACT_ATOMS: atom_id res chain seq x y z
N MET A 1 -4.63 -41.02 10.21
CA MET A 1 -3.97 -39.87 10.85
C MET A 1 -2.97 -39.33 9.84
N THR A 2 -3.38 -38.36 9.02
CA THR A 2 -2.50 -37.70 8.05
C THR A 2 -2.18 -36.31 8.55
N ASP A 3 -0.88 -36.13 8.67
CA ASP A 3 -0.12 -35.02 9.21
C ASP A 3 -0.63 -33.65 8.73
N GLY A 4 -1.00 -32.82 9.71
CA GLY A 4 -1.43 -31.45 9.50
C GLY A 4 -0.20 -30.58 9.25
N SER A 5 0.39 -30.69 8.06
CA SER A 5 1.43 -29.78 7.61
C SER A 5 0.83 -28.39 7.45
N ARG A 6 0.88 -27.59 8.52
CA ARG A 6 0.77 -26.13 8.45
C ARG A 6 1.81 -25.66 7.45
N LYS A 7 1.39 -25.45 6.20
CA LYS A 7 2.16 -24.71 5.21
C LYS A 7 2.30 -23.28 5.74
N PHE A 8 3.39 -23.02 6.44
CA PHE A 8 3.88 -21.66 6.56
C PHE A 8 4.31 -21.27 5.15
N TYR A 9 3.45 -20.57 4.42
CA TYR A 9 3.84 -19.91 3.19
C TYR A 9 4.84 -18.82 3.59
N ILE A 10 6.13 -19.15 3.54
CA ILE A 10 7.19 -18.14 3.64
C ILE A 10 7.12 -17.38 2.31
N THR A 11 6.42 -16.24 2.31
CA THR A 11 6.42 -15.32 1.17
C THR A 11 7.85 -14.90 0.88
N SER A 12 8.29 -15.09 -0.35
CA SER A 12 9.62 -14.72 -0.83
C SER A 12 9.85 -13.20 -0.76
N GLU A 13 11.11 -12.75 -0.81
CA GLU A 13 11.38 -11.30 -0.85
C GLU A 13 10.70 -10.64 -2.06
N ALA A 14 10.77 -11.26 -3.25
CA ALA A 14 10.16 -10.74 -4.46
C ALA A 14 8.65 -10.49 -4.30
N GLU A 15 7.91 -11.49 -3.80
CA GLU A 15 6.47 -11.35 -3.55
C GLU A 15 6.16 -10.24 -2.54
N LYS A 16 7.00 -10.06 -1.51
CA LYS A 16 6.84 -8.95 -0.54
C LYS A 16 7.02 -7.59 -1.22
N LEU A 17 8.01 -7.46 -2.09
CA LEU A 17 8.27 -6.23 -2.84
C LEU A 17 7.09 -5.91 -3.77
N GLU A 18 6.53 -6.90 -4.45
CA GLU A 18 5.35 -6.73 -5.30
C GLU A 18 4.14 -6.25 -4.50
N VAL A 19 3.89 -6.85 -3.33
CA VAL A 19 2.81 -6.40 -2.44
C VAL A 19 3.01 -4.95 -1.99
N LEU A 20 4.23 -4.57 -1.58
CA LEU A 20 4.52 -3.20 -1.15
C LEU A 20 4.37 -2.19 -2.30
N ALA A 21 4.78 -2.56 -3.51
CA ALA A 21 4.61 -1.74 -4.71
C ALA A 21 3.12 -1.52 -5.02
N SER A 22 2.30 -2.58 -5.01
CA SER A 22 0.86 -2.48 -5.24
C SER A 22 0.14 -1.66 -4.16
N LEU A 23 0.56 -1.77 -2.90
CA LEU A 23 -0.01 -0.97 -1.81
C LEU A 23 0.32 0.51 -1.94
N GLU A 24 1.51 0.84 -2.41
CA GLU A 24 1.84 2.22 -2.73
C GLU A 24 0.99 2.74 -3.90
N LEU A 25 0.93 1.99 -5.01
CA LEU A 25 0.20 2.40 -6.21
C LEU A 25 -1.27 2.67 -5.91
N SER A 26 -1.90 1.78 -5.14
CA SER A 26 -3.29 1.92 -4.69
C SER A 26 -3.48 2.99 -3.60
N GLY A 27 -2.40 3.58 -3.08
CA GLY A 27 -2.45 4.58 -2.01
C GLY A 27 -2.84 4.01 -0.63
N SER A 28 -2.71 2.70 -0.44
CA SER A 28 -3.02 1.95 0.79
C SER A 28 -1.96 2.15 1.90
N VAL A 29 -1.67 3.41 2.24
CA VAL A 29 -0.52 3.80 3.07
C VAL A 29 -0.50 3.19 4.48
N ARG A 30 -1.66 2.98 5.10
CA ARG A 30 -1.76 2.31 6.41
C ARG A 30 -1.41 0.83 6.34
N THR A 31 -1.86 0.15 5.30
CA THR A 31 -1.50 -1.26 5.09
C THR A 31 -0.03 -1.38 4.76
N LEU A 32 0.49 -0.44 3.96
CA LEU A 32 1.92 -0.32 3.66
C LEU A 32 2.75 -0.17 4.95
N ASP A 33 2.46 0.83 5.78
CA ASP A 33 3.16 1.06 7.06
C ASP A 33 3.11 -0.18 7.98
N ARG A 34 1.91 -0.77 8.11
CA ARG A 34 1.72 -1.96 8.95
C ARG A 34 2.61 -3.11 8.49
N LEU A 35 2.65 -3.42 7.20
CA LEU A 35 3.46 -4.54 6.68
C LEU A 35 4.96 -4.27 6.85
N LEU A 36 5.42 -3.05 6.56
CA LEU A 36 6.81 -2.65 6.75
C LEU A 36 7.26 -2.84 8.19
N ARG A 37 6.44 -2.45 9.17
CA ARG A 37 6.77 -2.56 10.60
C ARG A 37 6.62 -3.96 11.19
N SER A 38 5.94 -4.87 10.50
CA SER A 38 5.62 -6.19 11.03
C SER A 38 6.13 -7.29 10.11
N SER A 39 5.26 -7.86 9.28
CA SER A 39 5.54 -9.06 8.49
C SER A 39 6.72 -8.91 7.53
N TYR A 40 7.00 -7.69 7.05
CA TYR A 40 8.04 -7.42 6.05
C TYR A 40 9.25 -6.65 6.61
N ALA A 41 9.34 -6.47 7.94
CA ALA A 41 10.47 -5.78 8.57
C ALA A 41 11.84 -6.42 8.25
N VAL A 42 11.86 -7.73 7.95
CA VAL A 42 13.06 -8.48 7.55
C VAL A 42 13.74 -7.92 6.28
N LEU A 43 13.01 -7.22 5.42
CA LEU A 43 13.57 -6.60 4.21
C LEU A 43 14.61 -5.52 4.54
N ALA A 44 14.53 -4.91 5.72
CA ALA A 44 15.53 -3.94 6.20
C ALA A 44 16.93 -4.54 6.32
N THR A 45 17.02 -5.85 6.54
CA THR A 45 18.27 -6.58 6.73
C THR A 45 18.55 -7.56 5.59
N SER A 46 17.88 -7.41 4.43
CA SER A 46 18.15 -8.23 3.24
C SER A 46 19.62 -8.10 2.85
N THR A 47 20.21 -9.16 2.27
CA THR A 47 21.58 -9.12 1.73
C THR A 47 21.68 -8.25 0.49
N SER A 48 20.58 -8.04 -0.23
CA SER A 48 20.51 -7.17 -1.41
C SER A 48 20.41 -5.70 -1.01
N GLU A 49 21.33 -4.87 -1.51
CA GLU A 49 21.31 -3.42 -1.30
C GLU A 49 20.09 -2.75 -1.91
N GLU A 50 19.67 -3.20 -3.09
CA GLU A 50 18.48 -2.69 -3.77
C GLU A 50 17.21 -2.91 -2.95
N VAL A 51 17.08 -4.09 -2.33
CA VAL A 51 15.94 -4.43 -1.46
C VAL A 51 15.89 -3.49 -0.26
N ARG A 52 17.03 -3.26 0.38
CA ARG A 52 17.12 -2.34 1.53
C ARG A 52 16.78 -0.90 1.12
N ALA A 53 17.23 -0.45 -0.05
CA ALA A 53 16.92 0.89 -0.57
C ALA A 53 15.41 1.06 -0.85
N LYS A 54 14.79 0.08 -1.51
CA LYS A 54 13.33 0.06 -1.74
C LYS A 54 12.55 0.10 -0.43
N TYR A 55 12.94 -0.74 0.54
CA TYR A 55 12.33 -0.76 1.87
C TYR A 55 12.42 0.59 2.58
N ALA A 56 13.59 1.23 2.60
CA ALA A 56 13.77 2.56 3.20
C ALA A 56 12.90 3.62 2.52
N ARG A 57 12.79 3.55 1.19
CA ARG A 57 11.95 4.48 0.42
C ARG A 57 10.46 4.28 0.72
N TRP A 58 9.99 3.04 0.92
CA TRP A 58 8.60 2.81 1.32
C TRP A 58 8.30 3.24 2.75
N LEU A 59 9.26 3.19 3.67
CA LEU A 59 9.10 3.80 5.00
C LEU A 59 8.86 5.31 4.90
N GLU A 60 9.55 5.98 3.98
CA GLU A 60 9.37 7.40 3.72
C GLU A 60 8.01 7.72 3.07
N VAL A 61 7.57 6.89 2.13
CA VAL A 61 6.20 6.99 1.55
C VAL A 61 5.14 6.79 2.63
N ALA A 62 5.26 5.74 3.44
CA ALA A 62 4.33 5.45 4.52
C ALA A 62 4.26 6.60 5.52
N ARG A 63 5.42 7.13 5.96
CA ARG A 63 5.48 8.28 6.87
C ARG A 63 4.81 9.52 6.30
N THR A 64 5.14 9.86 5.07
CA THR A 64 4.56 11.03 4.38
C THR A 64 3.06 10.86 4.16
N GLY A 65 2.64 9.65 3.76
CA GLY A 65 1.25 9.31 3.53
C GLY A 65 0.40 9.37 4.80
N LEU A 66 0.91 8.84 5.91
CA LEU A 66 0.24 8.93 7.21
C LEU A 66 0.10 10.36 7.71
N ALA A 67 1.07 11.24 7.43
CA ALA A 67 0.95 12.66 7.76
C ALA A 67 -0.18 13.33 6.95
N ILE A 68 -0.31 12.98 5.66
CA ILE A 68 -1.41 13.46 4.83
C ILE A 68 -2.76 12.93 5.34
N GLU A 69 -2.86 11.64 5.67
CA GLU A 69 -4.10 11.07 6.22
C GLU A 69 -4.46 11.63 7.61
N ALA A 70 -3.48 12.15 8.36
CA ALA A 70 -3.76 12.83 9.63
C ALA A 70 -4.44 14.19 9.41
N GLU A 71 -4.18 14.85 8.28
CA GLU A 71 -4.78 16.13 7.90
C GLU A 71 -6.10 15.97 7.15
N TRP A 72 -6.14 15.06 6.17
CA TRP A 72 -7.26 14.89 5.23
C TRP A 72 -8.22 13.75 5.59
N GLY A 73 -7.88 12.99 6.62
CA GLY A 73 -8.65 11.83 7.06
C GLY A 73 -8.13 10.51 6.51
N GLU A 74 -8.49 9.43 7.19
CA GLU A 74 -8.12 8.07 6.78
C GLU A 74 -8.68 7.76 5.38
N GLY A 75 -7.85 7.14 4.54
CA GLY A 75 -8.20 6.79 3.17
C GLY A 75 -8.06 7.93 2.17
N ALA A 76 -7.63 9.13 2.58
CA ALA A 76 -7.46 10.28 1.69
C ALA A 76 -6.56 10.00 0.47
N LEU A 77 -5.64 9.05 0.58
CA LEU A 77 -4.72 8.69 -0.50
C LEU A 77 -5.17 7.51 -1.35
N LEU A 78 -6.30 6.86 -1.05
CA LEU A 78 -6.75 5.70 -1.81
C LEU A 78 -7.02 6.09 -3.26
N ASP A 79 -6.44 5.34 -4.19
CA ASP A 79 -6.80 5.45 -5.60
C ASP A 79 -8.11 4.71 -5.85
N LEU A 80 -9.22 5.43 -5.85
CA LEU A 80 -10.55 4.85 -6.08
C LEU A 80 -10.73 4.25 -7.48
N ASN A 81 -9.77 4.43 -8.40
CA ASN A 81 -9.76 3.78 -9.71
C ASN A 81 -9.00 2.44 -9.71
N ASP A 82 -8.29 2.09 -8.64
CA ASP A 82 -7.66 0.78 -8.51
C ASP A 82 -8.75 -0.32 -8.64
N PRO A 83 -8.53 -1.35 -9.47
CA PRO A 83 -9.53 -2.41 -9.70
C PRO A 83 -10.06 -3.05 -8.41
N ILE A 84 -9.23 -3.18 -7.37
CA ILE A 84 -9.64 -3.74 -6.08
C ILE A 84 -10.66 -2.83 -5.40
N PHE A 85 -10.42 -1.52 -5.40
CA PHE A 85 -11.34 -0.57 -4.77
C PHE A 85 -12.59 -0.32 -5.59
N VAL A 86 -12.51 -0.39 -6.92
CA VAL A 86 -13.69 -0.38 -7.80
C VAL A 86 -14.61 -1.56 -7.48
N ASP A 87 -14.05 -2.77 -7.39
CA ASP A 87 -14.79 -3.99 -7.07
C ASP A 87 -15.39 -3.93 -5.64
N MET A 88 -14.59 -3.54 -4.64
CA MET A 88 -15.08 -3.36 -3.27
C MET A 88 -16.17 -2.30 -3.15
N ARG A 89 -16.07 -1.18 -3.90
CA ARG A 89 -17.09 -0.13 -3.94
C ARG A 89 -18.38 -0.66 -4.56
N ALA A 90 -18.30 -1.41 -5.65
CA ALA A 90 -19.45 -2.03 -6.31
C ALA A 90 -20.17 -3.03 -5.40
N ARG A 91 -19.42 -3.75 -4.54
CA ARG A 91 -19.97 -4.65 -3.51
C ARG A 91 -20.46 -3.95 -2.24
N GLY A 92 -20.24 -2.64 -2.09
CA GLY A 92 -20.60 -1.89 -0.89
C GLY A 92 -19.73 -2.21 0.34
N GLU A 93 -18.52 -2.73 0.12
CA GLU A 93 -17.60 -3.16 1.19
C GLU A 93 -16.63 -2.05 1.63
N MET A 94 -16.59 -0.94 0.90
CA MET A 94 -15.79 0.22 1.25
C MET A 94 -16.51 1.12 2.25
N ASN A 95 -15.77 1.61 3.24
CA ASN A 95 -16.27 2.61 4.18
C ASN A 95 -16.57 3.93 3.43
N PRO A 96 -17.83 4.43 3.43
CA PRO A 96 -18.20 5.66 2.73
C PRO A 96 -17.39 6.90 3.15
N VAL A 97 -16.96 6.96 4.41
CA VAL A 97 -16.13 8.07 4.91
C VAL A 97 -14.78 8.09 4.21
N ARG A 98 -14.16 6.92 4.00
CA ARG A 98 -12.87 6.82 3.31
C ARG A 98 -12.98 7.18 1.83
N ILE A 99 -14.09 6.80 1.19
CA ILE A 99 -14.42 7.23 -0.17
C ILE A 99 -14.50 8.75 -0.22
N GLY A 100 -15.26 9.38 0.68
CA GLY A 100 -15.40 10.83 0.73
C GLY A 100 -14.08 11.57 0.96
N ASN A 101 -13.23 11.06 1.85
CA ASN A 101 -11.89 11.62 2.09
C ASN A 101 -11.01 11.52 0.84
N ALA A 102 -11.01 10.39 0.15
CA ALA A 102 -10.25 10.19 -1.08
C ALA A 102 -10.72 11.13 -2.21
N GLU A 103 -12.04 11.25 -2.41
CA GLU A 103 -12.63 12.15 -3.41
C GLU A 103 -12.29 13.61 -3.09
N ALA A 104 -12.38 14.03 -1.83
CA ALA A 104 -12.02 15.37 -1.39
C ALA A 104 -10.54 15.68 -1.59
N TYR A 105 -9.67 14.73 -1.24
CA TYR A 105 -8.23 14.87 -1.42
C TYR A 105 -7.85 14.98 -2.90
N ALA A 106 -8.41 14.11 -3.75
CA ALA A 106 -8.19 14.12 -5.19
C ALA A 106 -8.68 15.42 -5.84
N ALA A 107 -9.85 15.94 -5.42
CA ALA A 107 -10.38 17.21 -5.91
C ALA A 107 -9.50 18.41 -5.53
N ALA A 108 -8.88 18.39 -4.34
CA ALA A 108 -7.96 19.43 -3.88
C ALA A 108 -6.56 19.33 -4.52
N HIS A 109 -6.21 18.18 -5.09
CA HIS A 109 -4.90 17.92 -5.69
C HIS A 109 -5.03 17.39 -7.14
N PRO A 110 -5.64 18.18 -8.04
CA PRO A 110 -5.79 17.80 -9.44
C PRO A 110 -4.39 17.68 -10.07
N GLY A 111 -4.04 16.48 -10.55
CA GLY A 111 -2.72 16.20 -11.12
C GLY A 111 -1.84 15.25 -10.31
N ARG A 112 -2.30 14.76 -9.13
CA ARG A 112 -1.82 13.47 -8.61
C ARG A 112 -2.49 12.34 -9.40
N GLU A 113 -2.10 12.19 -10.66
CA GLU A 113 -2.31 10.92 -11.34
C GLU A 113 -1.39 9.92 -10.64
N PHE A 114 -1.93 9.06 -9.77
CA PHE A 114 -1.23 7.87 -9.25
C PHE A 114 -1.05 6.81 -10.35
N SER A 115 -0.80 7.24 -11.59
CA SER A 115 -0.67 6.40 -12.76
C SER A 115 0.06 7.17 -13.86
N SER A 116 1.38 7.21 -13.76
CA SER A 116 2.22 6.96 -14.93
C SER A 116 3.61 6.57 -14.43
N PRO A 117 4.04 5.29 -14.58
CA PRO A 117 5.45 5.07 -14.79
C PRO A 117 5.78 5.85 -16.07
N SER A 118 6.54 6.93 -15.95
CA SER A 118 7.26 7.45 -17.10
C SER A 118 8.16 6.32 -17.58
N LEU A 119 7.66 5.58 -18.58
CA LEU A 119 8.43 4.66 -19.38
C LEU A 119 9.54 5.50 -20.02
N LEU A 120 10.72 5.46 -19.39
CA LEU A 120 11.99 5.68 -20.07
C LEU A 120 12.32 4.44 -20.90
#